data_AF-A0A2R9UI15-F1
#
_entry.id   AF-A0A2R9UI15-F1
#
_cell.length_a   1.000
_cell.length_b   1.000
_cell.length_c   1.000
_cell.angle_alpha   90.00
_cell.angle_beta   90.00
_cell.angle_gamma   90.00
#
_symmetry.space_group_name_H-M   'P 1'
#
loop_
_entity.id
_entity.type
_entity.pdbx_description
1 polymer ?
#
loop_
_entity_poly.entity_id
_entity_poly.type
_entity_poly.pdbx_seq_one_letter_code
_entity_poly.pdbx_strand_id
1 'polypeptide(L)' 'MAATTNPTAPQTGAQAVIASAVDPARRPDVLLRKRRAEGHEISAWWMVGAFVAVSAAVVSLLSWVPGGS' A
#
# COMPACT_ATOMS: atom_id res chain seq x y z
N MET A 1 -9.50 -30.04 -42.13
CA MET A 1 -8.86 -30.61 -40.92
C MET A 1 -9.49 -29.90 -39.73
N ALA A 2 -10.42 -30.54 -39.02
CA ALA A 2 -11.22 -29.92 -37.96
C ALA A 2 -10.53 -30.14 -36.59
N ALA A 3 -10.40 -29.07 -35.80
CA ALA A 3 -9.84 -29.14 -34.45
C ALA A 3 -10.83 -29.85 -33.51
N THR A 4 -10.35 -30.84 -32.77
CA THR A 4 -11.07 -31.57 -31.73
C THR A 4 -11.32 -30.65 -30.53
N THR A 5 -12.56 -30.19 -30.36
CA THR A 5 -12.99 -29.46 -29.16
C THR A 5 -13.26 -30.46 -28.04
N ASN A 6 -12.34 -30.56 -27.08
CA ASN A 6 -12.50 -31.37 -25.88
C ASN A 6 -13.34 -30.57 -24.86
N PRO A 7 -14.57 -30.98 -24.51
CA PRO A 7 -15.51 -30.14 -23.73
C PRO A 7 -15.25 -30.12 -22.21
N THR A 8 -14.18 -30.76 -21.73
CA THR A 8 -13.95 -31.01 -20.28
C THR A 8 -12.71 -30.31 -19.71
N ALA A 9 -12.13 -29.33 -20.41
CA ALA A 9 -11.13 -28.48 -19.77
C ALA A 9 -11.79 -27.59 -18.70
N PRO A 10 -11.27 -27.49 -17.47
CA PRO A 10 -11.84 -26.61 -16.45
C PRO A 10 -11.79 -25.17 -16.97
N GLN A 11 -12.97 -24.56 -17.11
CA GLN A 11 -13.09 -23.14 -17.41
C GLN A 11 -12.73 -22.35 -16.15
N THR A 12 -11.43 -22.29 -15.85
CA THR A 12 -10.91 -21.39 -14.81
C THR A 12 -11.22 -19.96 -15.24
N GLY A 13 -11.64 -19.10 -14.30
CA GLY A 13 -12.11 -17.72 -14.56
C GLY A 13 -11.13 -16.78 -15.29
N ALA A 14 -9.95 -17.26 -15.68
CA ALA A 14 -9.03 -16.60 -16.58
C ALA A 14 -9.55 -16.46 -18.02
N GLN A 15 -10.46 -17.33 -18.47
CA GLN A 15 -10.96 -17.35 -19.86
C GLN A 15 -11.91 -16.17 -20.17
N ALA A 16 -12.65 -15.67 -19.17
CA ALA A 16 -13.56 -14.52 -19.34
C ALA A 16 -12.82 -13.17 -19.48
N VAL A 17 -11.53 -13.12 -19.12
CA VAL A 17 -10.70 -11.90 -19.20
C VAL A 17 -10.22 -11.64 -20.63
N ILE A 18 -10.21 -12.66 -21.50
CA ILE A 18 -9.70 -12.55 -22.87
C ILE A 18 -10.75 -11.94 -23.81
N ALA A 19 -12.05 -12.18 -23.58
CA ALA A 19 -13.14 -11.60 -24.36
C ALA A 19 -13.36 -10.10 -24.08
N SER A 20 -12.93 -9.64 -22.90
CA SER A 20 -12.86 -8.24 -22.50
C SER A 20 -11.39 -7.89 -22.24
N ALA A 21 -10.57 -7.97 -23.29
CA ALA A 21 -9.16 -7.58 -23.28
C ALA A 21 -8.98 -6.06 -23.07
N VAL A 22 -9.54 -5.54 -21.98
CA VAL A 22 -9.10 -4.30 -21.37
C VAL A 22 -7.72 -4.61 -20.81
N ASP A 23 -6.72 -4.12 -21.54
CA ASP A 23 -5.33 -4.11 -21.11
C ASP A 23 -5.26 -3.76 -19.61
N PRO A 24 -4.71 -4.65 -18.75
CA PRO A 24 -4.55 -4.37 -17.34
C PRO A 24 -3.79 -3.08 -17.05
N ALA A 25 -2.96 -2.59 -17.98
CA ALA A 25 -2.28 -1.30 -17.87
C ALA A 25 -3.18 -0.09 -18.22
N ARG A 26 -4.32 -0.30 -18.91
CA ARG A 26 -5.33 0.74 -19.18
C ARG A 26 -6.34 0.91 -18.04
N ARG A 27 -6.19 0.18 -16.94
CA ARG A 27 -7.00 0.38 -15.74
C ARG A 27 -6.72 1.75 -15.12
N PRO A 28 -7.76 2.61 -14.93
CA PRO A 28 -7.56 3.97 -14.43
C PRO A 28 -6.96 4.01 -13.02
N ASP A 29 -7.24 3.00 -12.21
CA ASP A 29 -6.65 2.79 -10.89
C ASP A 29 -5.14 2.51 -10.93
N VAL A 30 -4.63 1.86 -11.99
CA VAL A 30 -3.20 1.55 -12.15
C VAL A 30 -2.40 2.80 -12.52
N LEU A 31 -2.98 3.71 -13.31
CA LEU A 31 -2.33 4.95 -13.73
C LEU A 31 -2.01 5.88 -12.55
N LEU A 32 -2.84 5.85 -11.51
CA LEU A 32 -2.71 6.73 -10.34
C LEU A 32 -2.14 6.03 -9.11
N ARG A 33 -2.06 4.70 -9.11
CA ARG A 33 -1.49 3.95 -7.98
C ARG A 33 0.02 4.06 -7.96
N LYS A 34 0.52 5.00 -7.16
CA LYS A 34 1.93 5.09 -6.80
C LYS A 34 2.37 3.81 -6.08
N ARG A 35 3.14 2.96 -6.75
CA ARG A 35 3.80 1.82 -6.10
C ARG A 35 5.03 2.35 -5.35
N ARG A 36 5.07 2.11 -4.03
CA ARG A 36 6.33 2.21 -3.29
C ARG A 36 7.24 1.10 -3.79
N ALA A 37 8.54 1.37 -3.83
CA ALA A 37 9.51 0.34 -4.18
C ALA A 37 9.37 -0.85 -3.22
N GLU A 38 9.54 -2.06 -3.74
CA GLU A 38 9.62 -3.26 -2.91
C GLU A 38 10.78 -3.11 -1.92
N GLY A 39 10.55 -3.45 -0.65
CA GLY A 39 11.52 -3.22 0.43
C GLY A 39 11.61 -1.77 0.95
N HIS A 40 10.69 -0.87 0.57
CA HIS A 40 10.65 0.47 1.16
C HIS A 40 10.11 0.43 2.59
N GLU A 41 11.02 0.40 3.56
CA GLU A 41 10.70 0.46 4.98
C GLU A 41 10.70 1.90 5.50
N ILE A 42 9.79 2.17 6.43
CA ILE A 42 9.80 3.43 7.17
C ILE A 42 10.95 3.38 8.18
N SER A 43 11.77 4.43 8.22
CA SER A 43 12.85 4.52 9.22
C SER A 43 12.27 4.58 10.62
N ALA A 44 12.68 3.65 11.50
CA ALA A 44 12.26 3.62 12.90
C ALA A 44 12.62 4.91 13.65
N TRP A 45 13.66 5.63 13.22
CA TRP A 45 14.06 6.91 13.79
C TRP A 45 12.98 7.99 13.70
N TRP A 46 12.03 7.88 12.77
CA TRP A 46 10.86 8.79 12.76
C TRP A 46 9.97 8.62 13.99
N MET A 47 9.73 7.38 14.42
CA MET A 47 8.93 7.12 15.62
C MET A 47 9.68 7.54 16.89
N VAL A 48 10.99 7.25 16.95
CA VAL A 48 11.85 7.68 18.06
C VAL A 48 11.90 9.21 18.15
N GLY A 49 12.11 9.89 17.03
CA GLY A 49 12.14 11.35 16.97
C GLY A 49 10.81 11.98 17.37
N ALA A 50 9.68 11.43 16.89
CA ALA A 50 8.36 11.91 17.27
C ALA A 50 8.12 11.77 18.78
N PHE A 51 8.48 10.62 19.37
CA PHE A 51 8.37 10.41 20.82
C PHE A 51 9.19 11.44 21.60
N VAL A 52 10.48 11.58 21.28
CA VAL A 52 11.38 12.52 21.97
C VAL A 52 10.88 13.96 21.83
N ALA A 53 10.44 14.37 20.64
CA ALA A 53 9.95 15.72 20.39
C ALA A 53 8.69 16.04 21.20
N VAL A 54 7.71 15.12 21.23
CA VAL A 54 6.47 15.30 21.99
C VAL A 54 6.75 15.32 23.49
N SER A 55 7.56 14.40 23.99
CA SER A 55 7.94 14.37 25.41
C SER A 55 8.66 15.65 25.83
N ALA A 56 9.63 16.11 25.04
CA ALA A 56 10.33 17.36 25.32
C ALA A 56 9.39 18.57 25.30
N ALA A 57 8.43 18.62 24.36
CA ALA A 57 7.44 19.68 24.30
C ALA A 57 6.55 19.71 25.56
N VAL A 58 6.06 18.55 26.02
CA VAL A 58 5.25 18.45 27.24
C VAL A 58 6.06 18.86 28.47
N VAL A 59 7.27 18.35 28.62
CA VAL A 59 8.16 18.72 29.74
C VAL A 59 8.43 20.22 29.74
N SER A 60 8.74 20.80 28.58
CA SER A 60 9.01 22.23 28.45
C SER A 60 7.79 23.06 28.85
N LEU A 61 6.59 22.65 28.42
CA LEU A 61 5.35 23.34 28.74
C LEU A 61 5.04 23.29 30.24
N LEU A 62 5.20 22.13 30.88
CA LEU A 62 4.94 21.95 32.31
C LEU A 62 6.01 22.62 33.18
N SER A 63 7.24 22.75 32.69
CA SER A 63 8.34 23.41 33.40
C SER A 63 8.17 24.93 33.53
N TRP A 64 7.20 25.51 32.81
CA TRP A 64 6.81 26.92 32.96
C TRP A 64 5.59 27.12 33.87
N VAL A 65 5.06 26.06 34.48
CA VAL A 65 3.98 26.15 35.48
C VAL A 65 4.59 26.26 36.88
N PRO A 66 4.43 27.39 37.59
CA PRO A 66 4.95 27.54 38.96
C PRO A 66 4.23 26.58 39.92
N GLY A 67 4.99 25.75 40.65
CA GLY A 67 4.47 24.75 41.61
C GLY A 67 4.50 23.28 41.14
N GLY A 68 5.13 22.98 40.00
CA GLY A 68 5.23 21.63 39.41
C GLY A 68 6.35 20.71 39.92
N SER A 69 7.07 21.08 40.98
CA SER A 69 8.08 20.26 41.67
C SER A 69 8.17 20.63 43.14
#